data_AF-A0AAD9CHY7-F1
#
_entry.id   AF-A0AAD9CHY7-F1
#
_cell.length_a   1.000
_cell.length_b   1.000
_cell.length_c   1.000
_cell.angle_alpha   90.00
_cell.angle_beta   90.00
_cell.angle_gamma   90.00
#
_symmetry.space_group_name_H-M   'P 1'
#
loop_
_entity.id
_entity.type
_entity.pdbx_description
1 polymer ?
#
loop_
_entity_poly.entity_id
_entity_poly.type
_entity_poly.pdbx_seq_one_letter_code
_entity_poly.pdbx_strand_id
1 'polypeptide(L)'
;MFDTWKAFVGKLAVFSDDVATSTFCYFTHLKELSTQHSISTSEICKYISELESEFTTRFGEFQKYGPMFSFLIKPDSFDGHELDVSVIDWLDTQDMIMQLIELKSSTLWMTKFAELRKQLETTARHDHSTCIFTCWISLPEKFSCVRKIALALLTVFGSTYLCEQIFSHMKSVLSPSRSRLTTDHSEACVQLKVAKESRARDHIDWFICSTHDSVYV
;
A
#
# COMPACT_ATOMS: atom_id res chain seq x y z
N MET A 1 2.15 9.44 -1.47
CA MET A 1 0.82 9.38 -2.10
C MET A 1 -0.30 9.20 -1.07
N PHE A 2 -0.17 8.25 -0.14
CA PHE A 2 -1.13 8.12 0.98
C PHE A 2 -1.15 9.36 1.89
N ASP A 3 0.01 9.86 2.32
CA ASP A 3 0.10 11.07 3.16
C ASP A 3 -0.52 12.32 2.49
N THR A 4 -0.31 12.49 1.18
CA THR A 4 -0.88 13.59 0.41
C THR A 4 -2.40 13.47 0.28
N TRP A 5 -2.91 12.25 0.15
CA TRP A 5 -4.34 11.98 0.14
C TRP A 5 -4.96 12.26 1.53
N LYS A 6 -4.35 11.77 2.61
CA LYS A 6 -4.80 12.00 3.99
C LYS A 6 -4.82 13.50 4.34
N ALA A 7 -3.79 14.24 3.91
CA ALA A 7 -3.72 15.69 4.07
C ALA A 7 -4.82 16.42 3.28
N PHE A 8 -5.17 15.96 2.08
CA PHE A 8 -6.25 16.56 1.29
C PHE A 8 -7.62 16.33 1.94
N VAL A 9 -7.92 15.11 2.38
CA VAL A 9 -9.15 14.81 3.12
C VAL A 9 -9.24 15.65 4.40
N GLY A 10 -8.14 15.78 5.15
CA GLY A 10 -8.09 16.65 6.33
C GLY A 10 -8.36 18.13 6.01
N LYS A 11 -7.92 18.63 4.86
CA LYS A 11 -8.25 20.00 4.41
C LYS A 11 -9.74 20.16 4.09
N LEU A 12 -10.39 19.15 3.50
CA LEU A 12 -11.83 19.19 3.24
C LEU A 12 -12.64 19.32 4.54
N ALA A 13 -12.25 18.59 5.59
CA ALA A 13 -12.87 18.71 6.91
C ALA A 13 -12.73 20.14 7.47
N VAL A 14 -11.53 20.72 7.39
CA VAL A 14 -11.29 22.12 7.82
C VAL A 14 -12.13 23.10 7.01
N PHE A 15 -12.26 22.91 5.70
CA PHE A 15 -13.09 23.77 4.85
C PHE A 15 -14.58 23.61 5.16
N SER A 16 -15.04 22.40 5.46
CA SER A 16 -16.41 22.15 5.91
C SER A 16 -16.71 22.94 7.19
N ASP A 17 -15.84 22.84 8.19
CA ASP A 17 -15.99 23.55 9.46
C ASP A 17 -15.92 25.08 9.28
N ASP A 18 -15.00 25.57 8.45
CA ASP A 18 -14.81 27.01 8.16
C ASP A 18 -16.05 27.62 7.48
N VAL A 19 -16.72 26.87 6.60
CA VAL A 19 -17.95 27.28 5.93
C VAL A 19 -19.16 27.15 6.87
N ALA A 20 -19.24 26.08 7.66
CA ALA A 20 -20.32 25.88 8.63
C ALA A 20 -20.35 26.97 9.71
N THR A 21 -19.17 27.39 10.17
CA THR A 21 -19.00 28.49 11.14
C THR A 21 -19.07 29.89 10.51
N SER A 22 -19.15 29.98 9.17
CA SER A 22 -19.13 31.24 8.41
C SER A 22 -17.93 32.13 8.71
N THR A 23 -16.79 31.51 9.06
CA THR A 23 -15.56 32.24 9.43
C THR A 23 -14.74 32.60 8.19
N PHE A 24 -14.82 31.75 7.15
CA PHE A 24 -14.19 31.91 5.84
C PHE A 24 -12.68 32.25 5.89
N CYS A 25 -11.95 31.67 6.83
CA CYS A 25 -10.51 31.87 7.00
C CYS A 25 -9.72 31.48 5.75
N TYR A 26 -10.18 30.48 5.00
CA TYR A 26 -9.48 29.93 3.85
C TYR A 26 -10.11 30.33 2.51
N PHE A 27 -11.20 31.08 2.53
CA PHE A 27 -11.91 31.56 1.36
C PHE A 27 -11.93 33.10 1.36
N THR A 28 -10.82 33.73 0.99
CA THR A 28 -10.61 35.20 1.07
C THR A 28 -11.71 36.01 0.40
N HIS A 29 -12.12 35.62 -0.82
CA HIS A 29 -13.19 36.33 -1.54
C HIS A 29 -14.58 36.12 -0.91
N LEU A 30 -14.87 34.93 -0.38
CA LEU A 30 -16.12 34.68 0.35
C LEU A 30 -16.15 35.49 1.65
N LYS A 31 -15.00 35.60 2.33
CA LYS A 31 -14.85 36.44 3.52
C LYS A 31 -15.15 37.90 3.21
N GLU A 32 -14.54 38.46 2.16
CA GLU A 32 -14.79 39.84 1.72
C GLU A 32 -16.28 40.06 1.40
N LEU A 33 -16.91 39.15 0.65
CA LEU A 33 -18.33 39.23 0.30
C LEU A 33 -19.24 39.10 1.53
N SER A 34 -18.87 38.29 2.53
CA SER A 34 -19.66 38.08 3.75
C SER A 34 -19.76 39.35 4.60
N THR A 35 -18.78 40.26 4.49
CA THR A 35 -18.82 41.56 5.18
C THR A 35 -19.81 42.54 4.55
N GLN A 36 -20.16 42.33 3.28
CA GLN A 36 -21.03 43.21 2.50
C GLN A 36 -22.45 42.66 2.35
N HIS A 37 -22.60 41.33 2.32
CA HIS A 37 -23.87 40.64 2.07
C HIS A 37 -24.02 39.37 2.93
N SER A 38 -25.28 39.02 3.23
CA SER A 38 -25.60 37.72 3.83
C SER A 38 -25.42 36.61 2.79
N ILE A 39 -24.40 35.77 2.96
CA ILE A 39 -24.11 34.63 2.07
C ILE A 39 -24.83 33.38 2.60
N SER A 40 -25.57 32.69 1.72
CA SER A 40 -26.08 31.34 2.01
C SER A 40 -24.93 30.35 1.88
N THR A 41 -24.56 29.69 2.99
CA THR A 41 -23.49 28.69 3.02
C THR A 41 -23.95 27.29 2.64
N SER A 42 -25.26 27.07 2.51
CA SER A 42 -25.87 25.75 2.30
C SER A 42 -25.36 25.01 1.06
N GLU A 43 -25.24 25.69 -0.08
CA GLU A 43 -24.74 25.09 -1.33
C GLU A 43 -23.25 24.76 -1.23
N ILE A 44 -22.46 25.62 -0.59
CA ILE A 44 -21.01 25.41 -0.43
C ILE A 44 -20.77 24.21 0.49
N CYS A 45 -21.49 24.11 1.61
CA CYS A 45 -21.45 22.95 2.48
C CYS A 45 -21.80 21.67 1.71
N LYS A 46 -22.86 21.72 0.88
CA LYS A 46 -23.27 20.58 0.05
C LYS A 46 -22.14 20.12 -0.88
N TYR A 47 -21.50 21.04 -1.61
CA TYR A 47 -20.40 20.68 -2.52
C TYR A 47 -19.20 20.09 -1.78
N ILE A 48 -18.85 20.63 -0.61
CA ILE A 48 -17.73 20.09 0.20
C ILE A 48 -18.07 18.67 0.69
N SER A 49 -19.30 18.44 1.17
CA SER A 49 -19.73 17.11 1.62
C SER A 49 -19.80 16.10 0.46
N GLU A 50 -20.29 16.50 -0.71
CA GLU A 50 -20.27 15.64 -1.92
C GLU A 50 -18.84 15.29 -2.32
N LEU A 51 -17.93 16.26 -2.29
CA LEU A 51 -16.51 16.03 -2.61
C LEU A 51 -15.84 15.09 -1.60
N GLU A 52 -16.12 15.25 -0.31
CA GLU A 52 -15.62 14.35 0.74
C GLU A 52 -16.15 12.93 0.56
N SER A 53 -17.44 12.78 0.24
CA SER A 53 -18.08 11.49 -0.04
C SER A 53 -17.45 10.80 -1.27
N GLU A 54 -17.24 11.53 -2.36
CA GLU A 54 -16.58 11.02 -3.56
C GLU A 54 -15.16 10.57 -3.28
N PHE A 55 -14.37 11.37 -2.55
CA PHE A 55 -13.00 11.00 -2.18
C PHE A 55 -12.96 9.79 -1.24
N THR A 56 -13.89 9.69 -0.30
CA THR A 56 -13.97 8.54 0.62
C THR A 56 -14.36 7.27 -0.14
N THR A 57 -15.35 7.35 -1.01
CA THR A 57 -15.85 6.20 -1.78
C THR A 57 -14.82 5.72 -2.80
N ARG A 58 -14.27 6.64 -3.59
CA ARG A 58 -13.33 6.30 -4.67
C ARG A 58 -11.96 5.83 -4.16
N PHE A 59 -11.55 6.28 -2.97
CA PHE A 59 -10.28 5.94 -2.35
C PHE A 59 -10.45 5.08 -1.09
N GLY A 60 -11.57 4.37 -0.94
CA GLY A 60 -11.81 3.48 0.20
C GLY A 60 -10.75 2.37 0.32
N GLU A 61 -10.22 1.89 -0.80
CA GLU A 61 -9.09 0.93 -0.79
C GLU A 61 -7.77 1.58 -0.32
N PHE A 62 -7.55 2.86 -0.61
CA PHE A 62 -6.39 3.59 -0.08
C PHE A 62 -6.50 3.77 1.43
N GLN A 63 -7.71 3.93 1.97
CA GLN A 63 -7.92 3.92 3.42
C GLN A 63 -7.58 2.56 4.02
N LYS A 64 -8.02 1.49 3.36
CA LYS A 64 -7.81 0.12 3.82
C LYS A 64 -6.34 -0.33 3.78
N TYR A 65 -5.66 -0.08 2.67
CA TYR A 65 -4.29 -0.59 2.44
C TYR A 65 -3.20 0.47 2.66
N GLY A 66 -3.57 1.75 2.72
CA GLY A 66 -2.66 2.86 3.01
C GLY A 66 -1.79 2.68 4.25
N PRO A 67 -2.36 2.22 5.39
CA PRO A 67 -1.58 1.90 6.58
C PRO A 67 -0.50 0.85 6.35
N MET A 68 -0.73 -0.15 5.49
CA MET A 68 0.27 -1.18 5.16
C MET A 68 1.48 -0.58 4.44
N PHE A 69 1.25 0.34 3.50
CA PHE A 69 2.34 1.05 2.82
C PHE A 69 3.06 2.02 3.76
N SER A 70 2.31 2.65 4.66
CA SER A 70 2.88 3.52 5.69
C SER A 70 3.80 2.70 6.62
N PHE A 71 3.37 1.52 7.04
CA PHE A 71 4.16 0.61 7.88
C PHE A 71 5.54 0.27 7.26
N LEU A 72 5.60 0.01 5.94
CA LEU A 72 6.86 -0.31 5.25
C LEU A 72 7.91 0.79 5.30
N ILE A 73 7.49 2.05 5.49
CA ILE A 73 8.36 3.24 5.46
C ILE A 73 8.47 3.90 6.85
N LYS A 74 7.40 3.83 7.64
CA LYS A 74 7.20 4.49 8.94
C LYS A 74 6.62 3.51 9.96
N PRO A 75 7.35 2.44 10.32
CA PRO A 75 6.89 1.48 11.32
C PRO A 75 6.70 2.11 12.71
N ASP A 76 7.33 3.26 12.97
CA ASP A 76 7.14 4.08 14.17
C ASP A 76 5.71 4.62 14.33
N SER A 77 5.09 5.02 13.22
CA SER A 77 3.73 5.56 13.21
C SER A 77 2.65 4.49 13.24
N PHE A 78 3.03 3.23 13.08
CA PHE A 78 2.10 2.11 12.98
C PHE A 78 1.65 1.64 14.37
N ASP A 79 0.34 1.50 14.56
CA ASP A 79 -0.27 1.15 15.85
C ASP A 79 -0.50 -0.35 16.04
N GLY A 80 -0.32 -1.16 14.99
CA GLY A 80 -0.52 -2.61 15.04
C GLY A 80 -1.95 -3.07 14.75
N HIS A 81 -2.93 -2.16 14.80
CA HIS A 81 -4.36 -2.47 14.63
C HIS A 81 -4.89 -2.07 13.26
N GLU A 82 -4.18 -1.19 12.54
CA GLU A 82 -4.55 -0.75 11.20
C GLU A 82 -4.19 -1.76 10.08
N LEU A 83 -3.46 -2.85 10.36
CA LEU A 83 -3.18 -3.88 9.34
C LEU A 83 -4.39 -4.80 9.21
N ASP A 84 -5.01 -4.84 8.03
CA ASP A 84 -5.84 -5.97 7.65
C ASP A 84 -4.94 -7.18 7.33
N VAL A 85 -4.66 -8.00 8.36
CA VAL A 85 -3.84 -9.21 8.23
C VAL A 85 -4.50 -10.32 7.39
N SER A 86 -5.76 -10.17 6.96
CA SER A 86 -6.42 -11.17 6.10
C SER A 86 -5.70 -11.39 4.76
N VAL A 87 -4.99 -10.38 4.27
CA VAL A 87 -4.16 -10.48 3.05
C VAL A 87 -2.99 -11.47 3.24
N ILE A 88 -2.60 -11.70 4.49
CA ILE A 88 -1.47 -12.56 4.89
C ILE A 88 -1.91 -13.62 5.90
N ASP A 89 -3.14 -14.12 5.81
CA ASP A 89 -3.71 -15.12 6.72
C ASP A 89 -2.89 -16.44 6.75
N TRP A 90 -2.14 -16.70 5.67
CA TRP A 90 -1.21 -17.83 5.57
C TRP A 90 0.07 -17.65 6.41
N LEU A 91 0.33 -16.47 6.96
CA LEU A 91 1.54 -16.13 7.70
C LEU A 91 1.27 -16.11 9.21
N ASP A 92 2.15 -16.74 9.99
CA ASP A 92 2.10 -16.65 11.46
C ASP A 92 2.43 -15.23 11.94
N THR A 93 1.41 -14.55 12.48
CA THR A 93 1.49 -13.18 13.01
C THR A 93 1.45 -13.11 14.53
N GLN A 94 1.55 -14.24 15.26
CA GLN A 94 1.36 -14.27 16.72
C GLN A 94 2.28 -13.30 17.47
N ASP A 95 3.55 -13.22 17.07
CA ASP A 95 4.56 -12.37 17.71
C ASP A 95 4.65 -10.94 17.13
N MET A 96 3.78 -10.60 16.17
CA MET A 96 3.86 -9.33 15.44
C MET A 96 3.87 -8.13 16.39
N ILE A 97 2.89 -8.06 17.31
CA ILE A 97 2.73 -6.90 18.20
C ILE A 97 3.91 -6.77 19.15
N MET A 98 4.40 -7.88 19.71
CA MET A 98 5.55 -7.88 20.62
C MET A 98 6.82 -7.42 19.91
N GLN A 99 7.10 -7.97 18.72
CA GLN A 99 8.26 -7.58 17.92
C GLN A 99 8.16 -6.14 17.42
N LEU A 100 6.95 -5.66 17.11
CA LEU A 100 6.72 -4.26 16.71
C LEU A 100 7.04 -3.30 17.86
N ILE A 101 6.62 -3.61 19.08
CA ILE A 101 6.94 -2.81 20.27
C ILE A 101 8.45 -2.72 20.45
N GLU A 102 9.15 -3.86 20.42
CA GLU A 102 10.61 -3.90 20.55
C GLU A 102 11.33 -3.16 19.41
N LEU A 103 10.81 -3.27 18.18
CA LEU A 103 11.34 -2.56 17.01
C LEU A 103 11.23 -1.05 17.23
N LYS A 104 10.05 -0.57 17.64
CA LYS A 104 9.78 0.85 17.93
C LYS A 104 10.63 1.40 19.07
N SER A 105 10.96 0.57 20.07
CA SER A 105 11.89 0.95 21.14
C SER A 105 13.36 0.95 20.70
N SER A 106 13.70 0.35 19.56
CA SER A 106 15.08 0.27 19.10
C SER A 106 15.52 1.57 18.39
N THR A 107 16.33 2.37 19.08
CA THR A 107 16.92 3.61 18.53
C THR A 107 17.71 3.35 17.24
N LEU A 108 18.47 2.24 17.18
CA LEU A 108 19.23 1.85 16.00
C LEU A 108 18.33 1.64 14.78
N TRP A 109 17.26 0.86 14.93
CA TRP A 109 16.36 0.53 13.82
C TRP A 109 15.49 1.72 13.42
N MET A 110 14.98 2.49 14.39
CA MET A 110 14.26 3.72 14.10
C MET A 110 15.14 4.74 13.35
N THR A 111 16.43 4.80 13.68
CA THR A 111 17.40 5.62 12.93
C THR A 111 17.59 5.10 11.50
N LYS A 112 17.71 3.78 11.30
CA LYS A 112 17.79 3.18 9.96
C LYS A 112 16.55 3.46 9.11
N PHE A 113 15.35 3.37 9.68
CA PHE A 113 14.11 3.73 8.97
C PHE A 113 14.04 5.24 8.68
N ALA A 114 14.55 6.09 9.57
CA ALA A 114 14.66 7.53 9.28
C ALA A 114 15.61 7.82 8.11
N GLU A 115 16.75 7.14 8.05
CA GLU A 115 17.70 7.27 6.93
C GLU A 115 17.11 6.71 5.63
N LEU A 116 16.40 5.58 5.68
CA LEU A 116 15.66 5.05 4.52
C LEU A 116 14.73 6.12 3.94
N ARG A 117 13.96 6.82 4.79
CA ARG A 117 13.05 7.89 4.33
C ARG A 117 13.79 9.00 3.58
N LYS A 118 14.94 9.43 4.10
CA LYS A 118 15.80 10.42 3.44
C LYS A 118 16.39 9.89 2.13
N GLN A 119 16.77 8.63 2.07
CA GLN A 119 17.25 7.99 0.83
C GLN A 119 16.15 7.97 -0.23
N LEU A 120 14.90 7.67 0.14
CA LEU A 120 13.77 7.64 -0.80
C LEU A 120 13.45 9.03 -1.41
N GLU A 121 13.78 10.12 -0.73
CA GLU A 121 13.60 11.48 -1.28
C GLU A 121 14.58 11.80 -2.43
N THR A 122 15.77 11.20 -2.40
CA THR A 122 16.86 11.48 -3.36
C THR A 122 16.99 10.41 -4.44
N THR A 123 16.52 9.20 -4.16
CA THR A 123 16.62 8.03 -5.04
C THR A 123 15.49 8.02 -6.08
N ALA A 124 15.78 7.52 -7.29
CA ALA A 124 14.79 7.40 -8.33
C ALA A 124 13.64 6.46 -7.93
N ARG A 125 12.41 6.77 -8.36
CA ARG A 125 11.20 6.03 -7.95
C ARG A 125 11.23 4.53 -8.24
N HIS A 126 11.95 4.10 -9.28
CA HIS A 126 12.05 2.68 -9.63
C HIS A 126 12.90 1.87 -8.63
N ASP A 127 13.83 2.53 -7.92
CA ASP A 127 14.71 1.89 -6.94
C ASP A 127 14.13 1.89 -5.52
N HIS A 128 13.01 2.60 -5.29
CA HIS A 128 12.37 2.69 -3.96
C HIS A 128 12.05 1.32 -3.38
N SER A 129 11.53 0.41 -4.22
CA SER A 129 11.21 -0.96 -3.81
C SER A 129 12.45 -1.71 -3.31
N THR A 130 13.57 -1.60 -4.02
CA THR A 130 14.86 -2.20 -3.66
C THR A 130 15.41 -1.65 -2.36
N CYS A 131 15.35 -0.32 -2.15
CA CYS A 131 15.79 0.31 -0.91
C CYS A 131 14.97 -0.17 0.29
N ILE A 132 13.65 -0.20 0.16
CA ILE A 132 12.74 -0.65 1.23
C ILE A 132 13.00 -2.13 1.52
N PHE A 133 13.05 -2.98 0.49
CA PHE A 133 13.32 -4.41 0.63
C PHE A 133 14.65 -4.68 1.35
N THR A 134 15.71 -3.98 0.95
CA THR A 134 17.05 -4.11 1.55
C THR A 134 17.07 -3.67 3.02
N CYS A 135 16.30 -2.64 3.36
CA CYS A 135 16.13 -2.23 4.75
C CYS A 135 15.48 -3.35 5.58
N TRP A 136 14.37 -3.91 5.09
CA TRP A 136 13.62 -4.94 5.80
C TRP A 136 14.37 -6.26 5.94
N ILE A 137 15.05 -6.74 4.90
CA ILE A 137 15.82 -8.00 4.96
C ILE A 137 16.99 -7.91 5.95
N SER A 138 17.51 -6.71 6.20
CA SER A 138 18.61 -6.49 7.15
C SER A 138 18.20 -6.63 8.62
N LEU A 139 16.89 -6.70 8.93
CA LEU A 139 16.42 -6.88 10.31
C LEU A 139 16.90 -8.22 10.89
N PRO A 140 17.35 -8.24 12.17
CA PRO A 140 17.77 -9.46 12.85
C PRO A 140 16.62 -10.44 13.07
N GLU A 141 16.94 -11.71 13.33
CA GLU A 141 15.97 -12.78 13.58
C GLU A 141 14.98 -12.51 14.72
N LYS A 142 15.36 -11.69 15.71
CA LYS A 142 14.43 -11.26 16.78
C LYS A 142 13.22 -10.49 16.25
N PHE A 143 13.29 -9.94 15.05
CA PHE A 143 12.21 -9.26 14.35
C PHE A 143 11.69 -10.07 13.16
N SER A 144 11.85 -11.39 13.19
CA SER A 144 11.52 -12.28 12.07
C SER A 144 10.05 -12.22 11.65
N CYS A 145 9.10 -12.08 12.58
CA CYS A 145 7.67 -12.00 12.28
C CYS A 145 7.35 -10.70 11.54
N VAL A 146 7.70 -9.53 12.10
CA VAL A 146 7.46 -8.23 11.45
C VAL A 146 8.23 -8.09 10.13
N ARG A 147 9.43 -8.70 10.03
CA ARG A 147 10.19 -8.78 8.78
C ARG A 147 9.44 -9.60 7.73
N LYS A 148 8.95 -10.80 8.08
CA LYS A 148 8.17 -11.64 7.14
C LYS A 148 6.91 -10.93 6.66
N ILE A 149 6.22 -10.21 7.54
CA ILE A 149 5.03 -9.42 7.20
C ILE A 149 5.39 -8.32 6.19
N ALA A 150 6.46 -7.56 6.44
CA ALA A 150 6.90 -6.53 5.50
C ALA A 150 7.29 -7.10 4.13
N LEU A 151 7.99 -8.23 4.10
CA LEU A 151 8.37 -8.92 2.86
C LEU A 151 7.15 -9.48 2.11
N ALA A 152 6.17 -10.02 2.82
CA ALA A 152 4.90 -10.44 2.25
C ALA A 152 4.17 -9.25 1.58
N LEU A 153 4.03 -8.13 2.29
CA LEU A 153 3.39 -6.92 1.75
C LEU A 153 4.11 -6.38 0.50
N LEU A 154 5.45 -6.43 0.47
CA LEU A 154 6.23 -6.02 -0.71
C LEU A 154 6.02 -6.94 -1.92
N THR A 155 5.72 -8.22 -1.70
CA THR A 155 5.59 -9.24 -2.76
C THR A 155 4.15 -9.42 -3.26
N VAL A 156 3.13 -9.05 -2.47
CA VAL A 156 1.72 -9.06 -2.88
C VAL A 156 1.49 -8.25 -4.16
N PHE A 157 2.10 -7.07 -4.29
CA PHE A 157 1.93 -6.22 -5.48
C PHE A 157 2.70 -6.71 -6.72
N GLY A 158 3.86 -7.34 -6.51
CA GLY A 158 4.62 -7.93 -7.62
C GLY A 158 3.95 -9.18 -8.19
N SER A 159 3.38 -9.99 -7.31
CA SER A 159 2.71 -11.25 -7.68
C SER A 159 1.39 -11.03 -8.41
N THR A 160 0.58 -10.04 -8.02
CA THR A 160 -0.68 -9.71 -8.75
C THR A 160 -0.40 -9.27 -10.18
N TYR A 161 0.57 -8.38 -10.39
CA TYR A 161 0.98 -7.96 -11.73
C TYR A 161 1.49 -9.13 -12.58
N LEU A 162 2.30 -10.01 -11.98
CA LEU A 162 2.82 -11.19 -12.69
C LEU A 162 1.67 -12.15 -13.07
N CYS A 163 0.72 -12.37 -12.17
CA CYS A 163 -0.48 -13.15 -12.43
C CYS A 163 -1.28 -12.55 -13.60
N GLU A 164 -1.57 -11.25 -13.59
CA GLU A 164 -2.28 -10.57 -14.68
C GLU A 164 -1.55 -10.68 -16.03
N GLN A 165 -0.22 -10.57 -16.04
CA GLN A 165 0.58 -10.78 -17.24
C GLN A 165 0.47 -12.21 -17.77
N ILE A 166 0.56 -13.21 -16.87
CA ILE A 166 0.44 -14.62 -17.23
C ILE A 166 -0.97 -14.93 -17.75
N PHE A 167 -2.03 -14.45 -17.09
CA PHE A 167 -3.42 -14.66 -17.52
C PHE A 167 -3.75 -13.92 -18.83
N SER A 168 -3.26 -12.69 -19.00
CA SER A 168 -3.42 -11.94 -20.26
C SER A 168 -2.72 -12.66 -21.42
N HIS A 169 -1.50 -13.14 -21.18
CA HIS A 169 -0.75 -13.92 -22.17
C HIS A 169 -1.46 -15.25 -22.51
N MET A 170 -1.93 -15.99 -21.51
CA MET A 170 -2.70 -17.21 -21.73
C MET A 170 -3.98 -16.94 -22.52
N LYS A 171 -4.71 -15.87 -22.21
CA LYS A 171 -5.92 -15.48 -22.94
C LYS A 171 -5.63 -15.15 -24.42
N SER A 172 -4.46 -14.58 -24.71
CA SER A 172 -3.99 -14.35 -26.07
C SER A 172 -3.66 -15.67 -26.79
N VAL A 173 -2.96 -16.58 -26.12
CA VAL A 173 -2.55 -17.91 -26.64
C VAL A 173 -3.75 -18.84 -26.85
N LEU A 174 -4.77 -18.77 -25.99
CA LEU A 174 -5.98 -19.59 -26.03
C LEU A 174 -7.11 -18.96 -26.88
N SER A 175 -6.88 -17.81 -27.51
CA SER A 175 -7.90 -17.12 -28.30
C SER A 175 -8.40 -17.97 -29.48
N PRO A 176 -9.69 -17.89 -29.85
CA PRO A 176 -10.33 -18.82 -30.81
C PRO A 176 -9.67 -18.86 -32.18
N SER A 177 -8.92 -17.80 -32.53
CA SER A 177 -8.19 -17.66 -33.78
C SER A 177 -6.86 -18.45 -33.83
N ARG A 178 -6.43 -19.13 -32.74
CA ARG A 178 -5.18 -19.91 -32.71
C ARG A 178 -5.21 -21.32 -32.09
N SER A 179 -6.27 -21.76 -31.40
CA SER A 179 -6.11 -22.88 -30.45
C SER A 179 -6.17 -24.29 -31.08
N ARG A 180 -5.02 -24.99 -31.05
CA ARG A 180 -4.94 -26.46 -30.94
C ARG A 180 -4.64 -26.94 -29.51
N LEU A 181 -4.60 -26.04 -28.53
CA LEU A 181 -4.26 -26.35 -27.14
C LEU A 181 -5.51 -26.22 -26.25
N THR A 182 -5.87 -27.32 -25.60
CA THR A 182 -6.95 -27.44 -24.61
C THR A 182 -6.52 -26.93 -23.22
N THR A 183 -7.49 -26.73 -22.33
CA THR A 183 -7.32 -26.30 -20.92
C THR A 183 -6.32 -27.14 -20.13
N ASP A 184 -6.10 -28.40 -20.49
CA ASP A 184 -5.15 -29.28 -19.78
C ASP A 184 -3.68 -28.87 -20.02
N HIS A 185 -3.39 -28.09 -21.07
CA HIS A 185 -2.04 -27.57 -21.34
C HIS A 185 -1.77 -26.23 -20.67
N SER A 186 -2.79 -25.52 -20.16
CA SER A 186 -2.59 -24.19 -19.58
C SER A 186 -1.82 -24.24 -18.27
N GLU A 187 -2.03 -25.25 -17.43
CA GLU A 187 -1.31 -25.40 -16.15
C GLU A 187 0.20 -25.59 -16.37
N ALA A 188 0.58 -26.50 -17.27
CA ALA A 188 1.98 -26.71 -17.64
C ALA A 188 2.62 -25.45 -18.27
N CYS A 189 1.85 -24.68 -19.06
CA CYS A 189 2.32 -23.40 -19.62
C CYS A 189 2.52 -22.32 -18.54
N VAL A 190 1.65 -22.25 -17.53
CA VAL A 190 1.81 -21.35 -16.38
C VAL A 190 3.09 -21.71 -15.62
N GLN A 191 3.25 -22.98 -15.26
CA GLN A 191 4.42 -23.45 -14.51
C GLN A 191 5.75 -23.18 -15.27
N LEU A 192 5.79 -23.45 -16.58
CA LEU A 192 6.97 -23.15 -17.40
C LEU A 192 7.28 -21.65 -17.49
N LYS A 193 6.25 -20.79 -17.53
CA LYS A 193 6.44 -19.34 -17.60
C LYS A 193 6.89 -18.78 -16.25
N VAL A 194 6.27 -19.22 -15.15
CA VAL A 194 6.68 -18.89 -13.78
C VAL A 194 8.13 -19.31 -13.54
N ALA A 195 8.52 -20.54 -13.92
CA ALA A 195 9.89 -21.04 -13.80
C ALA A 195 10.92 -20.26 -14.65
N LYS A 196 10.47 -19.65 -15.76
CA LYS A 196 11.33 -18.83 -16.63
C LYS A 196 11.48 -17.40 -16.08
N GLU A 197 10.43 -16.87 -15.48
CA GLU A 197 10.43 -15.53 -14.86
C GLU A 197 11.18 -15.53 -13.52
N SER A 198 11.11 -16.62 -12.76
CA SER A 198 11.81 -16.82 -11.49
C SER A 198 13.30 -17.12 -11.62
N ARG A 199 13.78 -17.36 -12.83
CA ARG A 199 15.22 -17.43 -13.13
C ARG A 199 15.83 -16.06 -13.42
N ALA A 200 15.02 -15.00 -13.41
CA ALA A 200 15.43 -13.64 -13.75
C ALA A 200 15.43 -12.67 -12.56
N ARG A 201 14.96 -13.06 -11.36
CA ARG A 201 14.83 -12.19 -10.17
C ARG A 201 15.15 -12.89 -8.85
N ASP A 202 16.41 -13.32 -8.70
CA ASP A 202 16.98 -14.15 -7.63
C ASP A 202 16.65 -13.79 -6.15
N HIS A 203 16.07 -12.62 -5.83
CA HIS A 203 15.74 -12.22 -4.45
C HIS A 203 14.25 -12.28 -4.07
N ILE A 204 13.33 -12.16 -5.04
CA ILE A 204 11.87 -12.26 -4.77
C ILE A 204 11.44 -13.75 -4.83
N ASP A 205 12.14 -14.54 -5.63
CA ASP A 205 11.82 -15.94 -5.91
C ASP A 205 12.03 -16.87 -4.71
N TRP A 206 12.98 -16.58 -3.81
CA TRP A 206 13.14 -17.35 -2.57
C TRP A 206 11.90 -17.25 -1.67
N PHE A 207 11.28 -16.07 -1.60
CA PHE A 207 10.12 -15.85 -0.73
C PHE A 207 8.84 -16.49 -1.29
N ILE A 208 8.68 -16.49 -2.63
CA ILE A 208 7.55 -17.14 -3.31
C ILE A 208 7.69 -18.67 -3.32
N CYS A 209 8.90 -19.22 -3.46
CA CYS A 209 9.12 -20.67 -3.37
C CYS A 209 8.97 -21.20 -1.93
N SER A 210 9.42 -20.47 -0.92
CA SER A 210 9.36 -20.93 0.48
C SER A 210 7.93 -21.05 1.03
N THR A 211 6.97 -20.33 0.46
CA THR A 211 5.54 -20.42 0.83
C THR A 211 4.82 -21.58 0.15
N HIS A 212 5.34 -22.12 -0.95
CA HIS A 212 4.79 -23.33 -1.58
C HIS A 212 5.19 -24.62 -0.83
N ASP A 213 6.38 -24.66 -0.24
CA ASP A 213 6.87 -25.83 0.51
C ASP A 213 6.21 -25.99 1.91
N SER A 214 5.50 -24.97 2.40
CA SER A 214 4.77 -25.05 3.69
C SER A 214 3.31 -25.46 3.54
N VAL A 215 2.80 -25.67 2.31
CA VAL A 215 1.42 -26.13 2.04
C VAL A 215 1.36 -27.64 1.77
N TYR A 216 2.51 -28.31 1.74
CA TYR A 216 2.62 -29.77 1.61
C TYR A 216 3.51 -30.37 2.70
N VAL A 217 3.19 -30.11 3.98
CA VAL A 217 3.46 -31.00 5.12
C VAL A 217 2.26 -30.99 6.05
#